data_AF-A0A1A8CDE3-F1
#
_entry.id   AF-A0A1A8CDE3-F1
#
_cell.length_a   1.000
_cell.length_b   1.000
_cell.length_c   1.000
_cell.angle_alpha   90.00
_cell.angle_beta   90.00
_cell.angle_gamma   90.00
#
_symmetry.space_group_name_H-M   'P 1'
#
loop_
_entity.id
_entity.type
_entity.pdbx_description
1 polymer ?
#
loop_
_entity_poly.entity_id
_entity_poly.type
_entity_poly.pdbx_seq_one_letter_code
_entity_poly.pdbx_strand_id
1 'polypeptide(L)' 'ELSQACDKHLYEQMYDGKDLSNFTRSDANGCGLEHKAAHVDLRATMSTTGKAMVKVELYDKMGR' A
#
# COMPACT_ATOMS: atom_id res chain seq x y z
N GLU A 1 2.53 14.49 -14.62
CA GLU A 1 2.13 13.18 -14.09
C GLU A 1 3.37 12.38 -13.78
N LEU A 2 3.41 11.71 -12.62
CA LEU A 2 4.47 10.76 -12.28
C LEU A 2 3.83 9.37 -12.24
N SER A 3 3.51 8.83 -13.41
CA SER A 3 3.12 7.43 -13.55
C SER A 3 4.38 6.56 -13.50
N GLN A 4 4.41 5.55 -12.63
CA GLN A 4 5.49 4.56 -12.59
C GLN A 4 5.02 3.27 -13.26
N ALA A 5 5.89 2.63 -14.05
CA ALA A 5 5.59 1.37 -14.70
C ALA A 5 5.42 0.25 -13.66
N CYS A 6 4.46 -0.65 -13.89
CA CYS A 6 4.28 -1.84 -13.07
C CYS A 6 5.22 -2.96 -13.55
N ASP A 7 6.47 -2.92 -13.09
CA ASP A 7 7.52 -3.82 -13.54
C ASP A 7 8.32 -4.42 -12.36
N LYS A 8 9.33 -5.24 -12.71
CA LYS A 8 10.22 -5.88 -11.75
C LYS A 8 11.00 -4.87 -10.90
N HIS A 9 11.32 -3.71 -11.49
CA HIS A 9 12.04 -2.66 -10.77
C HIS A 9 11.17 -2.05 -9.68
N LEU A 10 9.90 -1.74 -9.99
CA LEU A 10 8.94 -1.28 -8.99
C LEU A 10 8.73 -2.33 -7.88
N TYR A 11 8.63 -3.62 -8.23
CA TYR A 11 8.53 -4.70 -7.24
C TYR A 11 9.73 -4.71 -6.29
N GLU A 12 10.96 -4.67 -6.84
CA GLU A 12 12.19 -4.67 -6.04
C GLU A 12 12.24 -3.45 -5.11
N GLN A 13 11.84 -2.27 -5.59
CA GLN A 13 11.77 -1.07 -4.75
C GLN A 13 10.77 -1.21 -3.59
N MET A 14 9.58 -1.74 -3.85
CA MET A 14 8.51 -1.85 -2.84
C MET A 14 8.73 -2.98 -1.83
N TYR A 15 9.33 -4.09 -2.28
CA TYR A 15 9.44 -5.30 -1.48
C TYR A 15 10.83 -5.48 -0.87
N ASP A 16 11.89 -5.38 -1.69
CA ASP A 16 13.27 -5.63 -1.27
C ASP A 16 14.06 -4.33 -0.97
N GLY A 17 13.48 -3.18 -1.33
CA GLY A 17 14.09 -1.87 -1.22
C GLY A 17 14.39 -1.47 0.22
N LYS A 18 15.53 -0.82 0.42
CA LYS A 18 15.93 -0.23 1.71
C LYS A 18 15.41 1.18 1.91
N ASP A 19 15.09 1.87 0.82
CA ASP A 19 14.48 3.20 0.85
C ASP A 19 12.96 3.08 0.82
N LEU A 20 12.36 3.20 2.00
CA LEU A 20 10.92 3.15 2.21
C LEU A 20 10.33 4.56 2.40
N SER A 21 11.05 5.62 2.02
CA SER A 21 10.58 7.01 2.20
C SER A 21 9.22 7.27 1.56
N ASN A 22 8.93 6.59 0.45
CA ASN A 22 7.66 6.72 -0.29
C ASN A 22 6.76 5.48 -0.23
N PHE A 23 7.18 4.42 0.47
CA PHE A 23 6.46 3.15 0.53
C PHE A 23 6.31 2.69 1.98
N THR A 24 5.10 2.28 2.36
CA THR A 24 4.88 1.63 3.65
C THR A 24 4.70 0.14 3.44
N ARG A 25 5.56 -0.66 4.08
CA ARG A 25 5.46 -2.11 4.15
C ARG A 25 5.28 -2.53 5.60
N SER A 26 4.37 -3.46 5.83
CA SER A 26 4.19 -4.12 7.13
C SER A 26 3.98 -5.61 6.90
N ASP A 27 4.47 -6.41 7.84
CA ASP A 27 4.12 -7.83 7.89
C ASP A 27 2.65 -8.00 8.30
N ALA A 28 2.06 -9.11 7.88
CA ALA A 28 0.69 -9.47 8.21
C ALA A 28 0.62 -9.90 9.69
N ASN A 29 0.36 -8.94 10.58
CA ASN A 29 0.27 -9.15 12.03
C ASN A 29 -1.15 -8.94 12.58
N GLY A 30 -2.16 -8.92 11.70
CA GLY A 30 -3.56 -8.64 12.04
C GLY A 30 -3.91 -7.15 12.12
N CYS A 31 -2.91 -6.25 12.05
CA CYS A 31 -3.13 -4.80 11.91
C CYS A 31 -3.10 -4.40 10.42
N GLY A 32 -3.89 -3.39 10.05
CA GLY A 32 -3.94 -2.86 8.68
C GLY A 32 -2.99 -1.69 8.47
N LEU A 33 -2.62 -1.43 7.21
CA LEU A 33 -1.98 -0.20 6.78
C LEU A 33 -3.03 0.90 6.66
N GLU A 34 -2.70 2.10 7.13
CA GLU A 34 -3.48 3.32 6.87
C GLU A 34 -2.55 4.35 6.20
N HIS A 35 -3.00 4.93 5.10
CA HIS A 35 -2.32 6.04 4.45
C HIS A 35 -3.30 7.19 4.28
N LYS A 36 -2.93 8.37 4.80
CA LYS A 36 -3.74 9.58 4.74
C LYS A 36 -3.15 10.58 3.75
N ALA A 37 -3.83 10.79 2.63
CA ALA A 37 -3.41 11.76 1.61
C ALA A 37 -4.35 12.98 1.58
N ALA A 38 -4.07 13.94 0.68
CA ALA A 38 -4.85 15.16 0.57
C ALA A 38 -6.30 14.89 0.14
N HIS A 39 -6.51 14.02 -0.84
CA HIS A 39 -7.82 13.79 -1.47
C HIS A 39 -8.43 12.43 -1.13
N VAL A 40 -7.60 11.43 -0.82
CA VAL A 40 -8.06 10.07 -0.51
C VAL A 40 -7.38 9.54 0.74
N ASP A 41 -8.12 8.77 1.54
CA ASP A 41 -7.55 7.89 2.54
C ASP A 41 -7.59 6.46 2.06
N LEU A 42 -6.54 5.71 2.37
CA LEU A 42 -6.39 4.30 2.05
C LEU A 42 -6.29 3.49 3.33
N ARG A 43 -7.01 2.36 3.37
CA ARG A 43 -6.82 1.32 4.38
C ARG A 43 -6.63 -0.01 3.69
N ALA A 44 -5.62 -0.76 4.11
CA ALA A 44 -5.30 -2.05 3.51
C ALA A 44 -4.97 -3.10 4.56
N THR A 45 -5.32 -4.36 4.32
CA THR A 45 -4.90 -5.49 5.13
C THR A 45 -4.75 -6.75 4.29
N MET A 46 -3.97 -7.70 4.80
CA MET A 46 -3.70 -8.98 4.14
C MET A 46 -3.76 -10.12 5.17
N SER A 47 -4.38 -11.25 4.80
CA SER A 47 -4.40 -12.44 5.65
C SER A 47 -3.05 -13.18 5.64
N THR A 48 -2.72 -13.87 6.72
CA THR A 48 -1.47 -14.64 6.88
C THR A 48 -1.47 -16.03 6.22
N THR A 49 -2.54 -16.42 5.54
CA THR A 49 -2.70 -17.76 4.93
C THR A 49 -2.08 -17.84 3.54
N GLY A 50 -1.64 -19.03 3.12
CA GLY A 50 -1.06 -19.25 1.78
C GLY A 50 -2.02 -18.99 0.60
N LYS A 51 -3.34 -18.96 0.86
CA LYS A 51 -4.36 -18.43 -0.05
C LYS A 51 -4.77 -17.05 0.42
N ALA A 52 -3.83 -16.11 0.35
CA ALA A 52 -3.99 -14.83 0.99
C ALA A 52 -5.11 -14.00 0.32
N MET A 53 -5.88 -13.31 1.15
CA MET A 53 -6.80 -12.26 0.72
C MET A 53 -6.20 -10.90 1.06
N VAL A 54 -6.24 -9.98 0.09
CA VAL A 54 -5.88 -8.57 0.29
C VAL A 54 -7.16 -7.75 0.20
N LYS A 55 -7.44 -6.94 1.23
CA LYS A 55 -8.55 -5.98 1.23
C LYS A 55 -7.97 -4.58 1.17
N VAL A 56 -8.49 -3.75 0.28
CA VAL A 56 -8.15 -2.33 0.17
C VAL A 56 -9.44 -1.52 0.15
N GLU A 57 -9.49 -0.49 0.98
CA GLU A 57 -10.59 0.46 1.07
C GLU A 57 -10.05 1.85 0.71
N LEU A 58 -10.72 2.50 -0.24
CA LEU A 58 -10.41 3.86 -0.68
C LEU A 58 -11.56 4.77 -0.26
N TYR A 59 -11.24 5.83 0.46
CA TYR A 59 -12.20 6.83 0.93
C TYR A 59 -11.87 8.17 0.31
N ASP A 60 -12.75 8.67 -0.56
CA ASP A 60 -12.66 10.04 -1.07
C ASP A 60 -13.03 11.03 0.04
N LYS A 61 -12.22 12.07 0.21
CA LYS A 61 -12.44 13.14 1.20
C LYS A 61 -13.41 14.23 0.74
N MET A 62 -13.88 14.17 -0.51
CA MET A 62 -14.92 15.00 -1.14
C MET A 62 -15.07 16.41 -0.54
N GLY A 63 -14.47 17.42 -1.19
CA GLY A 63 -14.66 18.83 -0.82
C GLY A 63 -13.51 19.46 -0.01
N ARG A 64 -12.31 18.86 -0.07
CA ARG A 64 -11.05 19.44 0.39
C ARG A 64 -10.03 19.50 -0.76
#